data_AF-A0AAD9JMW7-F1
#
_entry.id   AF-A0AAD9JMW7-F1
#
_cell.length_a   1.000
_cell.length_b   1.000
_cell.length_c   1.000
_cell.angle_alpha   90.00
_cell.angle_beta   90.00
_cell.angle_gamma   90.00
#
_symmetry.space_group_name_H-M   'P 1'
#
loop_
_entity.id
_entity.type
_entity.pdbx_description
1 polymer ?
#
loop_
_entity_poly.entity_id
_entity_poly.type
_entity_poly.pdbx_seq_one_letter_code
_entity_poly.pdbx_strand_id
1 'polypeptide(L)'
;MNSTYQRTSSDKLGCNGFLGVRALSLRLERNIISELEQGSFNGLDMLQILDLSHNSLRELPAWIFDRLTKLHTLRIQYNDLSALEEWSLAGIPQLYELDLSGNSFRAVPTAALCKISNLKKLILRRNILHIISPYAFYALSLDYLDLGSNRVALVIDPDAFCGLDPRVVGIESGVIDWEGLTTLRLDHSGLVTLDPCITRRIWTLSELDISGNPLHCDCSMFLLKDYGVKTVYPDAQCASPEPYAGLSLESIEPHMYHCKAQHGNNSRSCQTSLCQNKDDIHLICTSSSNAICASLLLIMINLTSSFVFLLFTKNTV
;
A
#
# COMPACT_ATOMS: atom_id res chain seq x y z
N MET A 1 -13.77 5.38 34.88
CA MET A 1 -12.61 4.49 35.15
C MET A 1 -11.56 4.72 34.08
N ASN A 2 -10.95 5.90 34.10
CA ASN A 2 -9.88 6.32 33.19
C ASN A 2 -8.56 6.24 33.97
N SER A 3 -7.68 5.29 33.65
CA SER A 3 -6.25 5.40 33.96
C SER A 3 -5.60 5.82 32.64
N THR A 4 -5.33 7.08 32.31
CA THR A 4 -4.60 8.18 32.98
C THR A 4 -3.13 7.85 33.24
N TYR A 5 -2.35 8.01 32.16
CA TYR A 5 -0.95 8.44 32.10
C TYR A 5 -0.02 7.90 33.20
N GLN A 6 0.71 6.83 32.91
CA GLN A 6 1.86 6.43 33.72
C GLN A 6 3.12 6.99 33.08
N ARG A 7 3.68 8.03 33.70
CA ARG A 7 5.08 8.39 33.49
C ARG A 7 5.91 7.28 34.12
N THR A 8 6.63 6.51 33.32
CA THR A 8 7.50 5.45 33.82
C THR A 8 8.89 6.03 34.09
N SER A 9 9.48 5.73 35.24
CA SER A 9 10.88 6.02 35.52
C SER A 9 11.82 4.95 34.96
N SER A 10 11.25 3.82 34.52
CA SER A 10 11.94 2.68 33.94
C SER A 10 11.87 2.74 32.43
N ASP A 11 13.00 2.44 31.78
CA ASP A 11 13.13 2.19 30.35
C ASP A 11 12.71 0.76 29.96
N LYS A 12 12.44 -0.09 30.95
CA LYS A 12 12.03 -1.47 30.75
C LYS A 12 10.67 -1.76 31.37
N LEU A 13 9.79 -2.42 30.62
CA LEU A 13 8.57 -3.03 31.16
C LEU A 13 8.84 -4.52 31.42
N GLY A 14 8.69 -4.92 32.67
CA GLY A 14 8.90 -6.30 33.11
C GLY A 14 7.66 -7.16 33.00
N CYS A 15 7.87 -8.47 32.99
CA CYS A 15 6.79 -9.47 32.99
C CYS A 15 5.77 -9.23 34.11
N ASN A 16 4.47 -9.35 33.80
CA ASN A 16 3.36 -9.16 34.75
C ASN A 16 3.27 -7.76 35.40
N GLY A 17 3.88 -6.73 34.80
CA GLY A 17 3.88 -5.36 35.33
C GLY A 17 2.48 -4.75 35.55
N PHE A 18 1.45 -5.30 34.89
CA PHE A 18 0.05 -4.85 35.01
C PHE A 18 -0.89 -5.92 35.58
N LEU A 19 -0.37 -6.94 36.26
CA LEU A 19 -1.21 -7.99 36.82
C LEU A 19 -2.21 -7.42 37.83
N GLY A 20 -3.49 -7.77 37.66
CA GLY A 20 -4.59 -7.25 38.49
C GLY A 20 -5.10 -5.87 38.09
N VAL A 21 -4.49 -5.21 37.09
CA VAL A 21 -4.99 -3.95 36.53
C VAL A 21 -6.15 -4.25 35.58
N ARG A 22 -7.26 -3.52 35.73
CA ARG A 22 -8.41 -3.57 34.82
C ARG A 22 -8.54 -2.25 34.10
N ALA A 23 -8.00 -2.17 32.89
CA ALA A 23 -8.01 -0.96 32.07
C ALA A 23 -8.56 -1.26 30.67
N LEU A 24 -9.31 -0.30 30.12
CA LEU A 24 -9.71 -0.31 28.70
C LEU A 24 -8.72 0.46 27.82
N SER A 25 -7.97 1.39 28.40
CA SER A 25 -6.93 2.15 27.72
C SER A 25 -5.70 2.23 28.60
N LEU A 26 -4.54 1.96 28.01
CA LEU A 26 -3.23 2.07 28.64
C LEU A 26 -2.39 3.04 27.80
N ARG A 27 -1.98 4.12 28.46
CA ARG A 27 -1.25 5.25 27.88
C ARG A 27 0.14 5.31 28.48
N LEU A 28 1.12 4.92 27.68
CA LEU A 28 2.55 4.87 28.01
C LEU A 28 3.36 5.75 27.03
N GLU A 29 2.69 6.67 26.33
CA GLU A 29 3.34 7.56 25.37
C GLU A 29 4.30 8.54 26.04
N ARG A 30 5.35 8.94 25.31
CA ARG A 30 6.34 9.95 25.76
C ARG A 30 7.06 9.53 27.04
N ASN A 31 7.41 8.25 27.14
CA ASN A 31 8.31 7.72 28.15
C ASN A 31 9.69 7.40 27.51
N ILE A 32 10.53 6.68 28.25
CA ILE A 32 11.86 6.25 27.80
C ILE A 32 11.93 4.74 27.56
N ILE A 33 10.78 4.10 27.28
CA ILE A 33 10.69 2.64 27.20
C ILE A 33 11.48 2.18 25.97
N SER A 34 12.49 1.35 26.19
CA SER A 34 13.35 0.76 25.16
C SER A 34 13.26 -0.76 25.10
N GLU A 35 12.81 -1.41 26.18
CA GLU A 35 12.69 -2.86 26.27
C GLU A 35 11.31 -3.30 26.81
N LEU A 36 10.73 -4.31 26.18
CA LEU A 36 9.51 -4.98 26.61
C LEU A 36 9.83 -6.45 26.88
N GLU A 37 9.62 -6.93 28.10
CA GLU A 37 9.74 -8.37 28.38
C GLU A 37 8.49 -9.13 27.93
N GLN A 38 8.65 -10.41 27.61
CA GLN A 38 7.51 -11.28 27.34
C GLN A 38 6.54 -11.29 28.54
N GLY A 39 5.24 -11.11 28.25
CA GLY A 39 4.21 -11.01 29.29
C GLY A 39 4.16 -9.67 30.02
N SER A 40 4.84 -8.63 29.51
CA SER A 40 4.75 -7.26 30.05
C SER A 40 3.31 -6.80 30.21
N PHE A 41 2.43 -7.18 29.28
CA PHE A 41 1.02 -6.76 29.24
C PHE A 41 0.04 -7.81 29.82
N ASN A 42 0.54 -8.83 30.53
CA ASN A 42 -0.30 -9.86 31.13
C ASN A 42 -1.35 -9.28 32.08
N GLY A 43 -2.58 -9.83 32.02
CA GLY A 43 -3.71 -9.41 32.87
C GLY A 43 -4.53 -8.26 32.31
N LEU A 44 -4.10 -7.64 31.21
CA LEU A 44 -4.82 -6.57 30.51
C LEU A 44 -5.87 -7.10 29.51
N ASP A 45 -6.60 -8.17 29.87
CA ASP A 45 -7.52 -8.91 28.99
C ASP A 45 -8.69 -8.06 28.44
N MET A 46 -8.94 -6.90 29.06
CA MET A 46 -9.99 -5.96 28.68
C MET A 46 -9.48 -4.77 27.85
N LEU A 47 -8.17 -4.70 27.60
CA LEU A 47 -7.55 -3.54 26.96
C LEU A 47 -8.02 -3.39 25.51
N GLN A 48 -8.41 -2.17 25.17
CA GLN A 48 -8.91 -1.78 23.85
C GLN A 48 -7.96 -0.84 23.11
N ILE A 49 -7.25 0.01 23.86
CA ILE A 49 -6.31 1.00 23.31
C ILE A 49 -4.98 0.90 24.06
N LEU A 50 -3.90 0.67 23.32
CA LEU A 50 -2.54 0.70 23.83
C LEU A 50 -1.74 1.77 23.08
N ASP A 51 -1.22 2.75 23.81
CA ASP A 51 -0.37 3.80 23.28
C ASP A 51 1.05 3.67 23.85
N LEU A 52 1.99 3.27 22.99
CA LEU A 52 3.42 3.16 23.23
C LEU A 52 4.21 4.21 22.41
N SER A 53 3.53 5.22 21.87
CA SER A 53 4.14 6.20 20.98
C SER A 53 5.19 7.08 21.66
N HIS A 54 6.13 7.63 20.90
CA HIS A 54 7.19 8.49 21.44
C HIS A 54 8.00 7.83 22.57
N ASN A 55 8.45 6.59 22.34
CA ASN A 55 9.37 5.87 23.21
C ASN A 55 10.68 5.58 22.44
N SER A 56 11.48 4.61 22.88
CA SER A 56 12.75 4.23 22.27
C SER A 56 12.79 2.74 21.91
N LEU A 57 11.64 2.17 21.54
CA LEU A 57 11.51 0.77 21.18
C LEU A 57 12.23 0.49 19.85
N ARG A 58 13.11 -0.51 19.85
CA ARG A 58 13.85 -0.96 18.65
C ARG A 58 13.31 -2.24 18.05
N GLU A 59 12.63 -3.04 18.86
CA GLU A 59 12.00 -4.29 18.47
C GLU A 59 10.73 -4.53 19.28
N LEU A 60 9.86 -5.39 18.73
CA LEU A 60 8.73 -5.96 19.44
C LEU A 60 8.98 -7.47 19.52
N PRO A 61 9.09 -8.04 20.73
CA PRO A 61 9.24 -9.48 20.88
C PRO A 61 8.05 -10.26 20.31
N ALA A 62 8.28 -11.49 19.89
CA ALA A 62 7.23 -12.41 19.49
C ALA A 62 6.19 -12.55 20.62
N TRP A 63 4.90 -12.54 20.26
CA TRP A 63 3.79 -12.69 21.21
C TRP A 63 3.76 -11.65 22.35
N ILE A 64 4.37 -10.48 22.15
CA ILE A 64 4.40 -9.46 23.21
C ILE A 64 3.00 -8.99 23.62
N PHE A 65 2.04 -9.03 22.69
CA PHE A 65 0.64 -8.68 22.91
C PHE A 65 -0.27 -9.91 23.11
N ASP A 66 0.27 -11.05 23.54
CA ASP A 66 -0.51 -12.27 23.73
C ASP A 66 -1.74 -12.00 24.61
N ARG A 67 -2.87 -12.63 24.23
CA ARG A 67 -4.18 -12.56 24.91
C ARG A 67 -4.85 -11.19 24.97
N LEU A 68 -4.29 -10.14 24.36
CA LEU A 68 -4.95 -8.83 24.23
C LEU A 68 -6.07 -8.86 23.16
N THR A 69 -6.98 -9.84 23.28
CA THR A 69 -8.01 -10.18 22.28
C THR A 69 -9.04 -9.10 22.02
N LYS A 70 -9.11 -8.08 22.88
CA LYS A 70 -10.00 -6.91 22.76
C LYS A 70 -9.28 -5.66 22.31
N LEU A 71 -8.00 -5.73 21.97
CA LEU A 71 -7.23 -4.58 21.50
C LEU A 71 -7.68 -4.20 20.08
N HIS A 72 -8.16 -2.97 19.91
CA HIS A 72 -8.61 -2.44 18.62
C HIS A 72 -7.69 -1.32 18.10
N THR A 73 -6.95 -0.64 18.98
CA THR A 73 -6.03 0.44 18.59
C THR A 73 -4.67 0.24 19.22
N LEU A 74 -3.64 0.18 18.38
CA LEU A 74 -2.25 0.08 18.79
C LEU A 74 -1.44 1.22 18.14
N ARG A 75 -0.84 2.04 19.00
CA ARG A 75 -0.04 3.21 18.61
C ARG A 75 1.40 2.99 19.04
N ILE A 76 2.31 2.90 18.08
CA ILE A 76 3.75 2.70 18.31
C ILE A 76 4.56 3.69 17.45
N GLN A 77 3.94 4.80 17.05
CA GLN A 77 4.59 5.83 16.25
C GLN A 77 5.71 6.55 17.01
N TYR A 78 6.68 7.08 16.27
CA TYR A 78 7.86 7.76 16.80
C TYR A 78 8.63 6.89 17.83
N ASN A 79 8.99 5.69 17.40
CA ASN A 79 9.96 4.81 18.04
C ASN A 79 11.14 4.56 17.05
N ASP A 80 12.02 3.62 17.36
CA ASP A 80 13.19 3.27 16.55
C ASP A 80 13.03 1.90 15.85
N LEU A 81 11.79 1.48 15.55
CA LEU A 81 11.53 0.20 14.92
C LEU A 81 11.99 0.19 13.45
N SER A 82 12.76 -0.82 13.04
CA SER A 82 13.16 -1.00 11.64
C SER A 82 12.50 -2.21 10.96
N ALA A 83 11.96 -3.13 11.76
CA ALA A 83 11.28 -4.35 11.32
C ALA A 83 10.31 -4.79 12.43
N LEU A 84 9.37 -5.67 12.07
CA LEU A 84 8.56 -6.42 13.02
C LEU A 84 8.87 -7.90 12.85
N GLU A 85 9.02 -8.61 13.96
CA GLU A 85 9.12 -10.06 13.98
C GLU A 85 7.75 -10.66 13.58
N GLU A 86 7.75 -11.83 12.92
CA GLU A 86 6.56 -12.45 12.31
C GLU A 86 5.38 -12.60 13.30
N TRP A 87 5.66 -12.94 14.55
CA TRP A 87 4.66 -13.21 15.58
C TRP A 87 4.53 -12.07 16.60
N SER A 88 5.19 -10.94 16.38
CA SER A 88 5.13 -9.77 17.28
C SER A 88 3.73 -9.18 17.42
N LEU A 89 2.90 -9.28 16.38
CA LEU A 89 1.50 -8.83 16.36
C LEU A 89 0.50 -9.98 16.59
N ALA A 90 0.97 -11.18 16.95
CA ALA A 90 0.09 -12.28 17.30
C ALA A 90 -0.61 -12.03 18.66
N GLY A 91 -1.82 -12.58 18.83
CA GLY A 91 -2.60 -12.44 20.06
C GLY A 91 -3.57 -11.24 20.12
N ILE A 92 -3.55 -10.37 19.10
CA ILE A 92 -4.44 -9.20 18.94
C ILE A 92 -5.34 -9.30 17.69
N PRO A 93 -6.16 -10.36 17.55
CA PRO A 93 -6.92 -10.63 16.33
C PRO A 93 -7.99 -9.59 15.99
N GLN A 94 -8.38 -8.73 16.93
CA GLN A 94 -9.40 -7.69 16.73
C GLN A 94 -8.80 -6.30 16.43
N LEU A 95 -7.49 -6.23 16.16
CA LEU A 95 -6.83 -4.95 15.89
C LEU A 95 -7.43 -4.29 14.65
N TYR A 96 -7.88 -3.04 14.82
CA TYR A 96 -8.53 -2.24 13.78
C TYR A 96 -7.62 -1.13 13.25
N GLU A 97 -6.91 -0.43 14.15
CA GLU A 97 -5.98 0.67 13.84
C GLU A 97 -4.58 0.34 14.35
N LEU A 98 -3.61 0.42 13.43
CA LEU A 98 -2.18 0.30 13.72
C LEU A 98 -1.43 1.52 13.17
N ASP A 99 -0.79 2.26 14.08
CA ASP A 99 0.06 3.40 13.72
C ASP A 99 1.54 3.07 14.00
N LEU A 100 2.31 2.95 12.91
CA LEU A 100 3.75 2.71 12.88
C LEU A 100 4.51 3.94 12.33
N SER A 101 3.87 5.11 12.30
CA SER A 101 4.47 6.29 11.68
C SER A 101 5.74 6.76 12.40
N GLY A 102 6.64 7.44 11.70
CA GLY A 102 7.83 8.03 12.32
C GLY A 102 8.83 7.01 12.88
N ASN A 103 8.88 5.80 12.32
CA ASN A 103 9.86 4.76 12.64
C ASN A 103 10.92 4.68 11.50
N SER A 104 11.68 3.58 11.43
CA SER A 104 12.74 3.34 10.45
C SER A 104 12.47 2.14 9.53
N PHE A 105 11.20 1.84 9.23
CA PHE A 105 10.84 0.74 8.34
C PHE A 105 11.36 0.99 6.91
N ARG A 106 12.10 0.02 6.35
CA ARG A 106 12.62 0.04 4.97
C ARG A 106 11.73 -0.70 3.97
N ALA A 107 10.91 -1.61 4.48
CA ALA A 107 9.91 -2.38 3.75
C ALA A 107 8.65 -2.54 4.64
N VAL A 108 7.53 -2.83 4.01
CA VAL A 108 6.28 -3.18 4.72
C VAL A 108 6.50 -4.49 5.48
N PRO A 109 6.16 -4.58 6.78
CA PRO A 109 6.36 -5.79 7.59
C PRO A 109 5.27 -6.85 7.32
N THR A 110 5.16 -7.33 6.08
CA THR A 110 4.08 -8.19 5.59
C THR A 110 3.87 -9.44 6.45
N ALA A 111 4.95 -10.10 6.88
CA ALA A 111 4.88 -11.33 7.68
C ALA A 111 4.23 -11.12 9.06
N ALA A 112 4.40 -9.95 9.67
CA ALA A 112 3.74 -9.61 10.93
C ALA A 112 2.29 -9.15 10.71
N LEU A 113 2.06 -8.35 9.66
CA LEU A 113 0.73 -7.83 9.33
C LEU A 113 -0.26 -8.95 8.98
N CYS A 114 0.19 -10.05 8.36
CA CYS A 114 -0.71 -11.16 8.03
C CYS A 114 -1.30 -11.87 9.26
N LYS A 115 -0.81 -11.60 10.48
CA LYS A 115 -1.36 -12.13 11.74
C LYS A 115 -2.56 -11.34 12.27
N ILE A 116 -2.84 -10.16 11.70
CA ILE A 116 -3.90 -9.24 12.14
C ILE A 116 -4.88 -8.92 11.00
N SER A 117 -5.58 -9.95 10.52
CA SER A 117 -6.46 -9.86 9.34
C SER A 117 -7.68 -8.93 9.47
N ASN A 118 -8.06 -8.52 10.68
CA ASN A 118 -9.15 -7.54 10.89
C ASN A 118 -8.69 -6.07 10.80
N LEU A 119 -7.41 -5.82 10.52
CA LEU A 119 -6.88 -4.47 10.41
C LEU A 119 -7.58 -3.71 9.29
N LYS A 120 -8.05 -2.50 9.62
CA LYS A 120 -8.73 -1.59 8.68
C LYS A 120 -7.94 -0.33 8.39
N LYS A 121 -7.10 0.10 9.34
CA LYS A 121 -6.34 1.34 9.22
C LYS A 121 -4.88 1.09 9.53
N LEU A 122 -4.04 1.27 8.51
CA LEU A 122 -2.59 1.12 8.61
C LEU A 122 -1.91 2.44 8.27
N ILE A 123 -1.09 2.95 9.20
CA ILE A 123 -0.29 4.16 9.00
C ILE A 123 1.19 3.77 9.07
N LEU A 124 1.90 3.94 7.95
CA LEU A 124 3.34 3.74 7.80
C LEU A 124 4.04 5.03 7.36
N ARG A 125 3.37 6.18 7.52
CA ARG A 125 3.88 7.51 7.18
C ARG A 125 5.21 7.81 7.87
N ARG A 126 6.08 8.64 7.26
CA ARG A 126 7.33 9.09 7.91
C ARG A 126 8.26 7.94 8.29
N ASN A 127 8.31 6.91 7.45
CA ASN A 127 9.31 5.84 7.51
C ASN A 127 10.34 6.03 6.40
N ILE A 128 11.17 5.01 6.15
CA ILE A 128 12.19 5.03 5.10
C ILE A 128 11.93 3.95 4.05
N LEU A 129 10.66 3.70 3.74
CA LEU A 129 10.25 2.76 2.72
C LEU A 129 10.85 3.17 1.37
N HIS A 130 11.57 2.24 0.73
CA HIS A 130 12.17 2.45 -0.59
C HIS A 130 11.39 1.74 -1.68
N ILE A 131 10.87 0.55 -1.38
CA ILE A 131 10.07 -0.26 -2.29
C ILE A 131 8.85 -0.80 -1.56
N ILE A 132 7.71 -0.81 -2.26
CA ILE A 132 6.56 -1.61 -1.88
C ILE A 132 6.58 -2.86 -2.77
N SER A 133 7.04 -3.97 -2.19
CA SER A 133 7.20 -5.25 -2.88
C SER A 133 5.85 -5.85 -3.30
N PRO A 134 5.84 -6.79 -4.27
CA PRO A 134 4.65 -7.57 -4.59
C PRO A 134 3.97 -8.14 -3.35
N TYR A 135 2.63 -8.12 -3.31
CA TYR A 135 1.82 -8.70 -2.23
C TYR A 135 2.13 -8.13 -0.83
N ALA A 136 2.64 -6.90 -0.73
CA ALA A 136 3.07 -6.29 0.52
C ALA A 136 1.97 -6.24 1.60
N PHE A 137 0.71 -6.22 1.18
CA PHE A 137 -0.46 -6.14 2.06
C PHE A 137 -1.39 -7.36 1.95
N TYR A 138 -0.84 -8.49 1.52
CA TYR A 138 -1.59 -9.72 1.30
C TYR A 138 -2.43 -10.13 2.52
N ALA A 139 -3.67 -10.56 2.25
CA ALA A 139 -4.65 -11.03 3.22
C ALA A 139 -5.10 -9.99 4.27
N LEU A 140 -4.78 -8.72 4.06
CA LEU A 140 -5.42 -7.60 4.76
C LEU A 140 -6.70 -7.20 4.03
N SER A 141 -7.58 -6.44 4.71
CA SER A 141 -8.76 -5.82 4.10
C SER A 141 -8.84 -4.38 4.61
N LEU A 142 -7.92 -3.53 4.14
CA LEU A 142 -7.77 -2.16 4.64
C LEU A 142 -8.85 -1.24 4.07
N ASP A 143 -9.31 -0.29 4.89
CA ASP A 143 -10.16 0.83 4.48
C ASP A 143 -9.31 2.10 4.28
N TYR A 144 -8.22 2.24 5.04
CA TYR A 144 -7.31 3.39 5.05
C TYR A 144 -5.84 2.95 5.09
N LEU A 145 -5.04 3.45 4.15
CA LEU A 145 -3.60 3.20 4.06
C LEU A 145 -2.83 4.50 3.83
N ASP A 146 -1.93 4.83 4.78
CA ASP A 146 -1.05 5.99 4.66
C ASP A 146 0.42 5.55 4.57
N LEU A 147 1.01 5.80 3.39
CA LEU A 147 2.40 5.58 3.02
C LEU A 147 3.12 6.90 2.69
N GLY A 148 2.55 8.05 3.09
CA GLY A 148 3.10 9.36 2.78
C GLY A 148 4.38 9.69 3.55
N SER A 149 5.08 10.74 3.13
CA SER A 149 6.33 11.23 3.72
C SER A 149 7.34 10.12 4.00
N ASN A 150 7.41 9.10 3.13
CA ASN A 150 8.47 8.10 3.20
C ASN A 150 9.78 8.67 2.62
N ARG A 151 10.67 7.83 2.06
CA ARG A 151 11.88 8.31 1.38
C ARG A 151 11.57 8.92 0.02
N VAL A 152 12.49 9.77 -0.45
CA VAL A 152 12.51 10.29 -1.82
C VAL A 152 12.77 9.12 -2.79
N ALA A 153 11.87 8.93 -3.75
CA ALA A 153 11.84 7.87 -4.77
C ALA A 153 11.30 6.50 -4.30
N LEU A 154 10.14 6.51 -3.65
CA LEU A 154 9.37 5.27 -3.40
C LEU A 154 9.04 4.58 -4.73
N VAL A 155 9.51 3.34 -4.89
CA VAL A 155 9.12 2.46 -6.00
C VAL A 155 7.97 1.59 -5.56
N ILE A 156 6.86 1.62 -6.29
CA ILE A 156 5.69 0.77 -6.02
C ILE A 156 5.65 -0.28 -7.12
N ASP A 157 5.79 -1.54 -6.74
CA ASP A 157 5.67 -2.65 -7.67
C ASP A 157 4.23 -2.74 -8.22
N PRO A 158 4.02 -3.08 -9.51
CA PRO A 158 2.67 -3.26 -10.08
C PRO A 158 1.79 -4.24 -9.30
N ASP A 159 2.39 -5.25 -8.66
CA ASP A 159 1.72 -6.26 -7.85
C ASP A 159 1.73 -5.94 -6.34
N ALA A 160 2.17 -4.74 -5.94
CA ALA A 160 2.31 -4.35 -4.53
C ALA A 160 1.02 -4.52 -3.71
N PHE A 161 -0.10 -4.21 -4.32
CA PHE A 161 -1.44 -4.29 -3.73
C PHE A 161 -2.14 -5.62 -4.02
N CYS A 162 -1.46 -6.56 -4.66
CA CYS A 162 -2.07 -7.84 -4.98
C CYS A 162 -2.46 -8.60 -3.70
N GLY A 163 -3.71 -9.08 -3.62
CA GLY A 163 -4.28 -9.75 -2.45
C GLY A 163 -4.67 -8.85 -1.28
N LEU A 164 -4.87 -7.54 -1.51
CA LEU A 164 -5.28 -6.54 -0.50
C LEU A 164 -6.77 -6.63 -0.05
N ASP A 165 -7.47 -7.69 -0.41
CA ASP A 165 -8.78 -8.05 0.13
C ASP A 165 -9.02 -9.55 -0.12
N PRO A 166 -8.88 -10.42 0.89
CA PRO A 166 -9.01 -11.87 0.71
C PRO A 166 -10.43 -12.30 0.34
N ARG A 167 -11.42 -11.41 0.44
CA ARG A 167 -12.81 -11.71 0.05
C ARG A 167 -12.99 -11.76 -1.48
N VAL A 168 -12.05 -11.19 -2.22
CA VAL A 168 -12.02 -11.25 -3.67
C VAL A 168 -11.44 -12.61 -4.08
N VAL A 169 -12.32 -13.51 -4.53
CA VAL A 169 -11.95 -14.87 -4.95
C VAL A 169 -11.55 -14.87 -6.42
N GLY A 170 -10.40 -15.49 -6.73
CA GLY A 170 -9.85 -15.57 -8.09
C GLY A 170 -8.63 -14.66 -8.25
N ILE A 171 -7.53 -15.03 -7.59
CA ILE A 171 -6.24 -14.31 -7.69
C ILE A 171 -5.56 -14.70 -9.02
N GLU A 172 -6.20 -14.39 -10.13
CA GLU A 172 -5.54 -14.30 -11.43
C GLU A 172 -5.05 -12.86 -11.60
N SER A 173 -3.95 -12.67 -12.33
CA SER A 173 -3.47 -11.33 -12.68
C SER A 173 -4.63 -10.50 -13.26
N GLY A 174 -4.90 -9.33 -12.68
CA GLY A 174 -5.90 -8.38 -13.19
C GLY A 174 -7.31 -8.43 -12.57
N VAL A 175 -7.55 -9.19 -11.50
CA VAL A 175 -8.79 -9.05 -10.69
C VAL A 175 -8.65 -7.90 -9.70
N ILE A 176 -9.69 -7.07 -9.56
CA ILE A 176 -9.72 -5.93 -8.60
C ILE A 176 -9.76 -6.51 -7.19
N ASP A 177 -8.68 -6.33 -6.43
CA ASP A 177 -8.47 -7.00 -5.15
C ASP A 177 -8.35 -6.05 -3.96
N TRP A 178 -8.67 -4.77 -4.13
CA TRP A 178 -8.73 -3.77 -3.04
C TRP A 178 -10.08 -3.05 -2.98
N GLU A 179 -11.19 -3.78 -3.16
CA GLU A 179 -12.55 -3.23 -3.10
C GLU A 179 -12.87 -2.50 -1.78
N GLY A 180 -12.22 -2.91 -0.68
CA GLY A 180 -12.38 -2.27 0.63
C GLY A 180 -11.61 -0.94 0.80
N LEU A 181 -10.53 -0.71 0.04
CA LEU A 181 -9.68 0.45 0.27
C LEU A 181 -10.38 1.72 -0.21
N THR A 182 -10.57 2.68 0.69
CA THR A 182 -11.24 3.94 0.40
C THR A 182 -10.28 5.12 0.35
N THR A 183 -9.21 5.06 1.14
CA THR A 183 -8.23 6.14 1.27
C THR A 183 -6.82 5.60 1.10
N LEU A 184 -6.09 6.16 0.14
CA LEU A 184 -4.67 5.89 -0.08
C LEU A 184 -3.88 7.19 -0.05
N ARG A 185 -2.89 7.28 0.82
CA ARG A 185 -1.96 8.43 0.88
C ARG A 185 -0.56 8.02 0.49
N LEU A 186 -0.01 8.73 -0.49
CA LEU A 186 1.31 8.56 -1.09
C LEU A 186 2.04 9.91 -1.19
N ASP A 187 1.56 10.94 -0.50
CA ASP A 187 2.09 12.31 -0.56
C ASP A 187 3.54 12.40 -0.08
N HIS A 188 4.33 13.32 -0.63
CA HIS A 188 5.72 13.58 -0.21
C HIS A 188 6.64 12.33 -0.18
N SER A 189 6.46 11.38 -1.09
CA SER A 189 7.24 10.14 -1.19
C SER A 189 8.16 10.09 -2.43
N GLY A 190 8.37 11.23 -3.08
CA GLY A 190 9.20 11.35 -4.29
C GLY A 190 8.65 10.55 -5.48
N LEU A 191 7.34 10.32 -5.52
CA LEU A 191 6.65 9.60 -6.58
C LEU A 191 6.74 10.41 -7.89
N VAL A 192 7.22 9.78 -8.97
CA VAL A 192 7.31 10.43 -10.28
C VAL A 192 6.14 10.01 -11.16
N THR A 193 5.90 8.71 -11.27
CA THR A 193 4.77 8.16 -12.02
C THR A 193 3.99 7.15 -11.17
N LEU A 194 2.76 6.83 -11.58
CA LEU A 194 2.04 5.67 -11.10
C LEU A 194 1.98 4.65 -12.24
N ASP A 195 2.22 3.38 -11.91
CA ASP A 195 2.13 2.32 -12.88
C ASP A 195 0.69 2.18 -13.43
N PRO A 196 0.49 2.01 -14.75
CA PRO A 196 -0.82 1.81 -15.34
C PRO A 196 -1.66 0.71 -14.65
N CYS A 197 -1.03 -0.38 -14.19
CA CYS A 197 -1.71 -1.45 -13.46
C CYS A 197 -2.31 -0.98 -12.13
N ILE A 198 -1.64 -0.06 -11.43
CA ILE A 198 -2.16 0.55 -10.19
C ILE A 198 -3.28 1.54 -10.55
N THR A 199 -3.07 2.41 -11.54
CA THR A 199 -4.07 3.42 -11.94
C THR A 199 -5.36 2.84 -12.52
N ARG A 200 -5.35 1.60 -13.02
CA ARG A 200 -6.58 0.88 -13.41
C ARG A 200 -7.41 0.40 -12.23
N ARG A 201 -6.82 0.34 -11.04
CA ARG A 201 -7.45 -0.23 -9.86
C ARG A 201 -7.98 0.86 -8.91
N ILE A 202 -7.48 2.09 -8.98
CA ILE A 202 -7.77 3.18 -7.99
C ILE A 202 -9.21 3.72 -8.01
N TRP A 203 -10.06 3.30 -8.96
CA TRP A 203 -11.44 3.79 -9.08
C TRP A 203 -12.31 3.45 -7.85
N THR A 204 -11.89 2.49 -7.02
CA THR A 204 -12.53 2.16 -5.75
C THR A 204 -12.28 3.21 -4.67
N LEU A 205 -11.22 4.01 -4.81
CA LEU A 205 -10.81 5.02 -3.83
C LEU A 205 -11.79 6.20 -3.81
N SER A 206 -12.16 6.60 -2.60
CA SER A 206 -12.81 7.89 -2.36
C SER A 206 -11.79 9.02 -2.28
N GLU A 207 -10.57 8.70 -1.82
CA GLU A 207 -9.49 9.64 -1.57
C GLU A 207 -8.13 9.07 -2.01
N LEU A 208 -7.43 9.80 -2.89
CA LEU A 208 -6.04 9.55 -3.26
C LEU A 208 -5.20 10.82 -3.03
N ASP A 209 -4.27 10.77 -2.08
CA ASP A 209 -3.30 11.85 -1.85
C ASP A 209 -1.95 11.53 -2.49
N ILE A 210 -1.58 12.28 -3.52
CA ILE A 210 -0.27 12.23 -4.17
C ILE A 210 0.43 13.59 -4.15
N SER A 211 -0.01 14.51 -3.29
CA SER A 211 0.53 15.86 -3.17
C SER A 211 2.02 15.87 -2.76
N GLY A 212 2.73 16.96 -3.09
CA GLY A 212 4.14 17.11 -2.70
C GLY A 212 5.11 16.12 -3.37
N ASN A 213 4.69 15.45 -4.44
CA ASN A 213 5.51 14.54 -5.24
C ASN A 213 5.95 15.20 -6.56
N PRO A 214 7.14 14.87 -7.10
CA PRO A 214 7.64 15.39 -8.37
C PRO A 214 6.98 14.68 -9.58
N LEU A 215 5.67 14.81 -9.71
CA LEU A 215 4.89 14.06 -10.69
C LEU A 215 5.28 14.39 -12.15
N HIS A 216 5.44 13.36 -12.98
CA HIS A 216 5.59 13.47 -14.43
C HIS A 216 4.24 13.25 -15.11
N CYS A 217 3.60 14.34 -15.52
CA CYS A 217 2.24 14.38 -16.04
C CYS A 217 2.19 14.17 -17.55
N ASP A 218 2.56 12.97 -17.99
CA ASP A 218 2.41 12.52 -19.37
C ASP A 218 1.22 11.54 -19.51
N CYS A 219 1.24 10.72 -20.56
CA CYS A 219 0.32 9.61 -20.79
C CYS A 219 0.06 8.76 -19.53
N SER A 220 1.07 8.48 -18.73
CA SER A 220 0.92 7.60 -17.56
C SER A 220 -0.07 8.14 -16.52
N MET A 221 -0.22 9.47 -16.44
CA MET A 221 -1.12 10.14 -15.51
C MET A 221 -2.52 10.37 -16.08
N PHE A 222 -2.70 10.21 -17.40
CA PHE A 222 -4.00 10.35 -18.06
C PHE A 222 -5.09 9.48 -17.41
N LEU A 223 -4.73 8.24 -17.03
CA LEU A 223 -5.66 7.27 -16.45
C LEU A 223 -6.21 7.70 -15.08
N LEU A 224 -5.48 8.56 -14.34
CA LEU A 224 -5.98 9.10 -13.06
C LEU A 224 -7.23 9.97 -13.25
N LYS A 225 -7.32 10.66 -14.40
CA LYS A 225 -8.44 11.55 -14.72
C LYS A 225 -9.62 10.81 -15.34
N ASP A 226 -9.34 9.78 -16.14
CA ASP A 226 -10.38 9.03 -16.86
C ASP A 226 -11.12 8.03 -15.94
N TYR A 227 -10.42 7.39 -14.99
CA TYR A 227 -11.01 6.37 -14.11
C TYR A 227 -11.76 6.91 -12.88
N GLY A 228 -11.97 8.23 -12.79
CA GLY A 228 -12.96 8.79 -11.88
C GLY A 228 -12.69 8.55 -10.38
N VAL A 229 -11.45 8.73 -9.92
CA VAL A 229 -11.21 8.89 -8.48
C VAL A 229 -12.06 10.06 -7.99
N LYS A 230 -12.96 9.82 -7.04
CA LYS A 230 -13.93 10.82 -6.58
C LYS A 230 -13.27 12.08 -6.01
N THR A 231 -12.11 11.91 -5.37
CA THR A 231 -11.28 13.00 -4.85
C THR A 231 -9.79 12.63 -4.97
N VAL A 232 -9.12 13.16 -6.00
CA VAL A 232 -7.65 13.27 -5.97
C VAL A 232 -7.35 14.61 -5.29
N TYR A 233 -6.46 14.64 -4.29
CA TYR A 233 -6.24 15.87 -3.54
C TYR A 233 -5.87 17.08 -4.44
N PRO A 234 -6.42 18.28 -4.15
CA PRO A 234 -6.34 19.48 -5.00
C PRO A 234 -4.93 20.07 -5.17
N ASP A 235 -3.99 19.70 -4.29
CA ASP A 235 -2.64 20.26 -4.26
C ASP A 235 -1.59 19.39 -4.99
N ALA A 236 -2.01 18.30 -5.64
CA ALA A 236 -1.11 17.53 -6.51
C ALA A 236 -0.72 18.38 -7.72
N GLN A 237 0.57 18.62 -7.89
CA GLN A 237 1.12 19.43 -8.98
C GLN A 237 2.10 18.63 -9.82
N CYS A 238 2.13 18.95 -11.11
CA CYS A 238 3.08 18.37 -12.03
C CYS A 238 4.44 19.04 -11.85
N ALA A 239 5.50 18.26 -11.74
CA ALA A 239 6.87 18.78 -11.80
C ALA A 239 7.42 18.77 -13.23
N SER A 240 6.87 17.93 -14.11
CA SER A 240 7.29 17.75 -15.49
C SER A 240 6.20 17.03 -16.29
N PRO A 241 6.33 16.90 -17.63
CA PRO A 241 7.19 17.71 -18.49
C PRO A 241 6.65 19.15 -18.63
N GLU A 242 7.49 20.07 -19.11
CA GLU A 242 7.01 21.36 -19.63
C GLU A 242 6.05 21.11 -20.82
N PRO A 243 4.89 21.82 -20.92
CA PRO A 243 4.50 23.04 -20.19
C PRO A 243 3.66 22.79 -18.92
N TYR A 244 3.53 21.55 -18.44
CA TYR A 244 2.66 21.23 -17.30
C TYR A 244 3.30 21.54 -15.94
N ALA A 245 4.60 21.84 -15.90
CA ALA A 245 5.31 22.08 -14.65
C ALA A 245 4.64 23.21 -13.84
N GLY A 246 4.36 22.93 -12.56
CA GLY A 246 3.66 23.83 -11.64
C GLY A 246 2.14 23.86 -11.77
N LEU A 247 1.55 23.22 -12.79
CA LEU A 247 0.09 23.11 -12.89
C LEU A 247 -0.44 22.09 -11.91
N SER A 248 -1.61 22.39 -11.32
CA SER A 248 -2.38 21.40 -10.57
C SER A 248 -2.82 20.29 -11.53
N LEU A 249 -2.67 19.03 -11.11
CA LEU A 249 -3.16 17.87 -11.84
C LEU A 249 -4.67 17.99 -12.11
N GLU A 250 -5.41 18.69 -11.25
CA GLU A 250 -6.83 18.92 -11.44
C GLU A 250 -7.13 19.76 -12.69
N SER A 251 -6.28 20.77 -12.95
CA SER A 251 -6.44 21.73 -14.04
C SER A 251 -6.08 21.20 -15.43
N ILE A 252 -5.40 20.05 -15.50
CA ILE A 252 -5.00 19.45 -16.78
C ILE A 252 -6.16 18.61 -17.31
N GLU A 253 -6.80 19.11 -18.35
CA GLU A 253 -7.86 18.36 -19.03
C GLU A 253 -7.32 17.12 -19.75
N PRO A 254 -8.09 16.02 -19.87
CA PRO A 254 -7.62 14.78 -20.49
C PRO A 254 -7.00 14.95 -21.88
N HIS A 255 -7.55 15.86 -22.70
CA HIS A 255 -7.06 16.14 -24.05
C HIS A 255 -5.73 16.90 -24.08
N MET A 256 -5.33 17.51 -22.95
CA MET A 256 -4.09 18.26 -22.83
C MET A 256 -2.89 17.36 -22.59
N TYR A 257 -3.05 16.10 -22.17
CA TYR A 257 -1.92 15.20 -21.95
C TYR A 257 -1.25 14.84 -23.30
N HIS A 258 0.09 14.94 -23.34
CA HIS A 258 0.89 14.66 -24.51
C HIS A 258 2.13 13.85 -24.18
N CYS A 259 2.60 13.09 -25.16
CA CYS A 259 3.73 12.17 -25.02
C CYS A 259 4.74 12.39 -26.14
N LYS A 260 6.03 12.23 -25.83
CA LYS A 260 7.09 12.31 -26.83
C LYS A 260 7.09 11.04 -27.68
N ALA A 261 7.08 11.18 -29.01
CA ALA A 261 7.20 10.03 -29.90
C ALA A 261 8.58 9.36 -29.73
N GLN A 262 8.61 8.01 -29.65
CA GLN A 262 9.86 7.24 -29.55
C GLN A 262 10.85 7.51 -30.71
N HIS A 263 10.36 8.01 -31.84
CA HIS A 263 11.17 8.47 -32.97
C HIS A 263 10.62 9.80 -33.52
N GLY A 264 11.04 10.92 -32.92
CA GLY A 264 10.81 12.28 -33.46
C GLY A 264 10.49 13.34 -32.40
N ASN A 265 10.75 14.61 -32.74
CA ASN A 265 10.47 15.77 -31.87
C ASN A 265 8.98 16.16 -31.79
N ASN A 266 8.07 15.37 -32.36
CA ASN A 266 6.65 15.71 -32.40
C ASN A 266 5.92 15.11 -31.19
N SER A 267 5.24 15.97 -30.43
CA SER A 267 4.30 15.53 -29.39
C SER A 267 3.08 14.87 -30.03
N ARG A 268 2.56 13.83 -29.37
CA ARG A 268 1.36 13.11 -29.80
C ARG A 268 0.32 13.10 -28.68
N SER A 269 -0.96 13.05 -29.04
CA SER A 269 -2.06 12.92 -28.08
C SER A 269 -2.07 11.52 -27.45
N CYS A 270 -2.42 11.46 -26.16
CA CYS A 270 -2.62 10.20 -25.46
C CYS A 270 -3.90 9.53 -25.98
N GLN A 271 -3.81 8.26 -26.35
CA GLN A 271 -4.99 7.41 -26.53
C GLN A 271 -4.80 6.11 -25.76
N THR A 272 -5.87 5.62 -25.15
CA THR A 272 -5.96 4.27 -24.62
C THR A 272 -6.16 3.31 -25.78
N SER A 273 -5.23 2.39 -26.03
CA SER A 273 -5.52 1.29 -26.95
C SER A 273 -6.49 0.32 -26.29
N LEU A 274 -7.68 0.12 -26.88
CA LEU A 274 -8.49 -1.06 -26.57
C LEU A 274 -7.77 -2.28 -27.13
N CYS A 275 -7.05 -3.02 -26.30
CA CYS A 275 -6.64 -4.37 -26.64
C CYS A 275 -7.52 -5.37 -25.91
N GLN A 276 -7.80 -6.47 -26.60
CA GLN A 276 -8.89 -7.41 -26.35
C GLN A 276 -8.74 -8.26 -25.07
N ASN A 277 -7.70 -8.01 -24.27
CA ASN A 277 -7.40 -8.71 -23.02
C ASN A 277 -7.37 -7.75 -21.84
N LYS A 278 -7.67 -8.29 -20.65
CA LYS A 278 -7.67 -7.55 -19.38
C LYS A 278 -6.30 -7.00 -18.97
N ASP A 279 -5.22 -7.32 -19.68
CA ASP A 279 -3.85 -6.93 -19.32
C ASP A 279 -3.21 -5.91 -20.29
N ASP A 280 -3.80 -5.64 -21.44
CA ASP A 280 -3.15 -4.89 -22.53
C ASP A 280 -3.63 -3.42 -22.63
N ILE A 281 -3.66 -2.66 -21.53
CA ILE A 281 -3.79 -1.20 -21.66
C ILE A 281 -2.39 -0.60 -21.80
N HIS A 282 -1.98 -0.39 -23.04
CA HIS A 282 -0.84 0.45 -23.37
C HIS A 282 -1.33 1.85 -23.73
N LEU A 283 -0.73 2.87 -23.11
CA LEU A 283 -0.91 4.24 -23.55
C LEU A 283 -0.11 4.43 -24.83
N ILE A 284 -0.81 4.61 -25.95
CA ILE A 284 -0.18 4.79 -27.26
C ILE A 284 -0.23 6.26 -27.68
N CYS A 285 0.87 6.68 -28.30
CA CYS A 285 1.05 8.01 -28.85
C CYS A 285 0.57 8.03 -30.31
N THR A 286 -0.63 8.54 -30.60
CA THR A 286 -1.21 8.56 -31.96
C THR A 286 -1.24 9.97 -32.56
N SER A 287 -1.08 10.08 -33.88
CA SER A 287 -1.23 11.35 -34.61
C SER A 287 -2.70 11.65 -34.88
N SER A 288 -3.12 12.89 -34.62
CA SER A 288 -4.52 13.38 -34.67
C SER A 288 -5.11 13.50 -36.08
N SER A 289 -4.83 12.56 -36.98
CA SER A 289 -5.38 12.56 -38.34
C SER A 289 -5.58 11.13 -38.81
N ASN A 290 -6.79 10.62 -38.57
CA ASN A 290 -7.32 9.32 -38.99
C ASN A 290 -6.61 8.07 -38.44
N ALA A 291 -7.43 7.20 -37.85
CA ALA A 291 -7.08 5.83 -37.49
C ALA A 291 -6.43 5.11 -38.67
N ILE A 292 -5.32 4.40 -38.42
CA ILE A 292 -4.91 3.06 -38.93
C ILE A 292 -3.41 2.85 -38.64
N CYS A 293 -3.10 1.90 -37.72
CA CYS A 293 -1.94 0.98 -37.68
C CYS A 293 -1.95 0.31 -36.28
N ALA A 294 -2.23 -0.97 -36.06
CA ALA A 294 -2.25 -2.16 -36.93
C ALA A 294 -0.99 -2.31 -37.80
N SER A 295 0.18 -2.39 -37.17
CA SER A 295 1.36 -3.02 -37.77
C SER A 295 2.46 -3.28 -36.74
N LEU A 296 2.29 -4.35 -35.97
CA LEU A 296 3.37 -5.22 -35.46
C LEU A 296 2.71 -6.53 -34.97
N LEU A 297 2.03 -7.21 -35.87
CA LEU A 297 1.51 -8.56 -35.64
C LEU A 297 1.94 -9.40 -36.84
N LEU A 298 3.10 -10.07 -36.73
CA LEU A 298 3.59 -11.22 -37.51
C LEU A 298 5.07 -11.45 -37.13
N ILE A 299 5.46 -12.72 -36.88
CA ILE A 299 6.73 -13.21 -36.27
C ILE A 299 6.58 -13.25 -34.72
N MET A 300 5.89 -14.19 -34.06
CA MET A 300 6.06 -15.65 -34.06
C MET A 300 4.91 -16.34 -33.29
N ILE A 301 3.66 -16.28 -33.76
CA ILE A 301 2.62 -17.23 -33.29
C ILE A 301 1.88 -17.76 -34.51
N ASN A 302 2.42 -18.81 -35.10
CA ASN A 302 1.63 -19.82 -35.81
C ASN A 302 2.45 -21.11 -35.97
N LEU A 303 2.53 -21.89 -34.89
CA LEU A 303 2.47 -23.35 -34.96
C LEU A 303 1.45 -23.82 -33.90
N THR A 304 0.18 -23.62 -34.28
CA THR A 304 -0.95 -24.55 -34.14
C THR A 304 -1.29 -25.13 -32.76
N SER A 305 -2.41 -24.66 -32.22
CA SER A 305 -3.36 -25.46 -31.43
C SER A 305 -3.75 -26.75 -32.16
N SER A 306 -3.86 -27.88 -31.45
CA SER A 306 -5.00 -28.82 -31.51
C SER A 306 -4.80 -30.07 -30.60
N PHE A 307 -5.92 -30.55 -30.02
CA PHE A 307 -6.18 -31.83 -29.31
C PHE A 307 -5.69 -31.94 -27.85
N VAL A 308 -6.52 -32.00 -26.79
CA VAL A 308 -7.71 -32.83 -26.44
C VAL A 308 -7.37 -34.32 -26.20
N PHE A 309 -7.33 -34.68 -24.90
CA PHE A 309 -7.77 -35.92 -24.22
C PHE A 309 -7.15 -37.32 -24.50
N LEU A 310 -7.03 -38.07 -23.37
CA LEU A 310 -7.04 -39.54 -23.15
C LEU A 310 -5.82 -40.41 -23.54
N LEU A 311 -5.11 -40.86 -22.49
CA LEU A 311 -4.94 -42.25 -22.04
C LEU A 311 -4.92 -43.43 -23.05
N PHE A 312 -3.98 -44.35 -22.74
CA PHE A 312 -3.93 -45.81 -22.97
C PHE A 312 -3.16 -46.39 -24.19
N THR A 313 -2.04 -47.02 -23.83
CA THR A 313 -1.52 -48.37 -24.22
C THR A 313 -0.90 -48.67 -25.59
N LYS A 314 0.38 -49.08 -25.49
CA LYS A 314 1.05 -50.32 -25.95
C LYS A 314 1.00 -50.77 -27.43
N ASN A 315 2.22 -51.13 -27.88
CA ASN A 315 2.60 -52.20 -28.84
C ASN A 315 2.24 -51.91 -30.30
N THR A 316 3.11 -52.05 -31.31
CA THR A 316 4.16 -53.01 -31.72
C THR A 316 4.98 -52.25 -32.81
N VAL A 317 6.25 -52.48 -33.14
CA VAL A 317 7.08 -53.69 -33.36
C VAL A 317 8.49 -53.40 -32.88
#